data_AF-A0A850A987-F1
#
_entry.id   AF-A0A850A987-F1
#
_cell.length_a   1.000
_cell.length_b   1.000
_cell.length_c   1.000
_cell.angle_alpha   90.00
_cell.angle_beta   90.00
_cell.angle_gamma   90.00
#
_symmetry.space_group_name_H-M   'P 1'
#
loop_
_entity.id
_entity.type
_entity.pdbx_description
1 polymer ?
#
loop_
_entity_poly.entity_id
_entity_poly.type
_entity_poly.pdbx_seq_one_letter_code
_entity_poly.pdbx_strand_id
1 'polypeptide(L)'
;MKRILLIDDDINLCKVIGYQLQKNGFDVTPANSGKEALGYFSKKEFDIVITDIQMPDISGIQVLKEIRRHNRQVVIIIITAHGSIDNALEACQLGADDYLTKPFSKEQLLFAIEKAVRLRELQQENTQLRAELVGKYRFENMVARSSKMEDVLRMAGQVAASDATVIILGESGTGKELIARAIHYNSPRKDKPLITVNCPSIPDNLLESELFGHVKGAFTGAIKDRKGKFELADGGTIFLDEIGDLREDVQAKLLRVLQEHEIERLGDSKTIKVDVRIIAATNKNLEMLVQEGEFREDLYYRLSVVPITIPPLRERKEEIPYLVDFFLTRYAGDRKFVIEPEVYSAMQEYDWPGNVRELENVIERAVVLATDNRITVESLPAHFQAPEKKGASDPVKLPQGDFSLEAVEKQAILEALERADGNRSQAARLLKIPRHVLLYRLKKLGIV
;
A
#
# COMPACT_ATOMS: atom_id res chain seq x y z
N MET A 1 18.47 -20.84 23.69
CA MET A 1 17.74 -21.73 24.62
C MET A 1 16.78 -20.84 25.40
N LYS A 2 15.47 -21.10 25.40
CA LYS A 2 14.51 -20.21 26.10
C LYS A 2 14.60 -20.45 27.60
N ARG A 3 14.60 -19.35 28.38
CA ARG A 3 14.69 -19.33 29.84
C ARG A 3 13.31 -19.33 30.47
N ILE A 4 13.05 -20.29 31.36
CA ILE A 4 11.79 -20.46 32.08
C ILE A 4 12.00 -20.17 33.56
N LEU A 5 11.19 -19.27 34.12
CA LEU A 5 11.00 -19.15 35.56
C LEU A 5 9.80 -20.02 35.97
N LEU A 6 10.05 -21.12 36.67
CA LEU A 6 9.02 -22.03 37.16
C LEU A 6 8.73 -21.73 38.62
N ILE A 7 7.48 -21.46 38.97
CA ILE A 7 7.06 -20.97 40.28
C ILE A 7 5.93 -21.86 40.81
N ASP A 8 6.23 -22.61 41.86
CA ASP A 8 5.27 -23.48 42.55
C ASP A 8 5.79 -23.75 43.97
N ASP A 9 4.93 -23.71 44.99
CA ASP A 9 5.32 -23.98 46.38
C ASP A 9 5.51 -25.48 46.65
N ASP A 10 5.02 -26.36 45.77
CA ASP A 10 5.35 -27.79 45.80
C ASP A 10 6.72 -28.07 45.15
N ILE A 11 7.73 -28.21 46.00
CA ILE A 11 9.12 -28.51 45.61
C ILE A 11 9.21 -29.78 44.76
N ASN A 12 8.40 -30.81 45.02
CA ASN A 12 8.46 -32.06 44.26
C ASN A 12 7.89 -31.87 42.86
N LEU A 13 6.77 -31.16 42.75
CA LEU A 13 6.17 -30.81 41.47
C LEU A 13 7.12 -29.93 40.64
N CYS A 14 7.72 -28.90 41.26
CA CYS A 14 8.75 -28.06 40.66
C CYS A 14 9.92 -28.87 40.10
N LYS A 15 10.41 -29.88 40.83
CA LYS A 15 11.49 -30.78 40.35
C LYS A 15 11.06 -31.62 39.15
N VAL A 16 9.86 -32.20 39.19
CA VAL A 16 9.35 -33.04 38.10
C VAL A 16 9.15 -32.22 36.83
N ILE A 17 8.46 -31.08 36.93
CA ILE A 17 8.22 -30.18 35.80
C ILE A 17 9.56 -29.61 35.29
N GLY A 18 10.43 -29.15 36.18
CA GLY A 18 11.72 -28.60 35.83
C GLY A 18 12.59 -29.60 35.06
N TYR A 19 12.65 -30.86 35.51
CA TYR A 19 13.37 -31.92 34.80
C TYR A 19 12.78 -32.21 33.42
N GLN A 20 11.44 -32.24 33.30
CA GLN A 20 10.78 -32.42 32.02
C GLN A 20 11.10 -31.28 31.06
N LEU A 21 11.00 -30.03 31.49
CA LEU A 21 11.29 -28.86 30.67
C LEU A 21 12.77 -28.81 30.25
N GLN A 22 13.72 -29.11 31.15
CA GLN A 22 15.13 -29.20 30.83
C GLN A 22 15.43 -30.26 29.75
N LYS A 23 14.79 -31.44 29.85
CA LYS A 23 14.89 -32.49 28.81
C LYS A 23 14.38 -32.07 27.43
N ASN A 24 13.50 -31.07 27.35
CA ASN A 24 12.99 -30.54 26.08
C ASN A 24 13.73 -29.25 25.67
N GLY A 25 14.91 -28.98 26.23
CA GLY A 25 15.79 -27.91 25.77
C GLY A 25 15.47 -26.53 26.33
N PHE A 26 14.80 -26.43 27.48
CA PHE A 26 14.59 -25.18 28.20
C PHE A 26 15.61 -24.99 29.33
N ASP A 27 16.04 -23.75 29.57
CA ASP A 27 16.83 -23.39 30.75
C ASP A 27 15.86 -23.01 31.88
N VAL A 28 15.76 -23.83 32.92
CA VAL A 28 14.71 -23.70 33.94
C VAL A 28 15.31 -23.23 35.25
N THR A 29 14.83 -22.09 35.75
CA THR A 29 15.07 -21.61 37.11
C THR A 29 13.83 -21.86 37.96
N PRO A 30 13.87 -22.80 38.92
CA PRO A 30 12.76 -23.01 39.86
C PRO A 30 12.76 -21.95 40.96
N ALA A 31 11.58 -21.53 41.40
CA ALA A 31 11.35 -20.69 42.56
C ALA A 31 10.20 -21.30 43.37
N ASN A 32 10.38 -21.40 44.70
CA ASN A 32 9.41 -22.06 45.57
C ASN A 32 8.49 -21.06 46.29
N SER A 33 8.55 -19.78 45.90
CA SER A 33 7.66 -18.72 46.38
C SER A 33 7.62 -17.57 45.38
N GLY A 34 6.52 -16.81 45.35
CA GLY A 34 6.43 -15.61 44.51
C GLY A 34 7.47 -14.53 44.87
N LYS A 35 7.91 -14.44 46.13
CA LYS A 35 8.97 -13.51 46.56
C LYS A 35 10.33 -13.88 45.97
N GLU A 36 10.68 -15.17 46.00
CA GLU A 36 11.89 -15.68 45.37
C GLU A 36 11.83 -15.46 43.85
N ALA A 37 10.69 -15.74 43.22
CA ALA A 37 10.48 -15.54 41.79
C ALA A 37 10.72 -14.09 41.34
N LEU A 38 10.15 -13.10 42.03
CA LEU A 38 10.40 -11.68 41.74
C LEU A 38 11.87 -11.29 42.01
N GLY A 39 12.50 -11.91 43.01
CA GLY A 39 13.93 -11.78 43.28
C GLY A 39 14.81 -12.29 42.13
N TYR A 40 14.41 -13.38 41.46
CA TYR A 40 15.08 -13.86 40.26
C TYR A 40 14.77 -13.00 39.04
N PHE A 41 13.50 -12.62 38.85
CA PHE A 41 13.05 -11.82 37.71
C PHE A 41 13.71 -10.43 37.66
N SER A 42 14.07 -9.85 38.80
CA SER A 42 14.81 -8.58 38.86
C SER A 42 16.30 -8.71 38.50
N LYS A 43 16.88 -9.91 38.56
CA LYS A 43 18.31 -10.16 38.36
C LYS A 43 18.64 -10.87 37.05
N LYS A 44 17.67 -11.60 36.50
CA LYS A 44 17.80 -12.41 35.29
C LYS A 44 16.60 -12.16 34.40
N GLU A 45 16.84 -12.21 33.10
CA GLU A 45 15.76 -12.19 32.12
C GLU A 45 15.19 -13.58 31.90
N PHE A 46 13.89 -13.64 31.69
CA PHE A 46 13.14 -14.86 31.41
C PHE A 46 12.26 -14.65 30.18
N ASP A 47 12.17 -15.68 29.34
CA ASP A 47 11.30 -15.67 28.16
C ASP A 47 9.89 -16.14 28.52
N ILE A 48 9.80 -17.08 29.47
CA ILE A 48 8.56 -17.71 29.92
C ILE A 48 8.54 -17.75 31.45
N VAL A 49 7.38 -17.48 32.03
CA VAL A 49 7.08 -17.64 33.45
C VAL A 49 5.91 -18.59 33.58
N ILE A 50 6.07 -19.63 34.39
CA ILE A 50 5.03 -20.60 34.69
C ILE A 50 4.79 -20.50 36.19
N THR A 51 3.59 -20.11 36.61
CA THR A 51 3.29 -19.85 38.03
C THR A 51 2.03 -20.54 38.49
N ASP A 52 2.05 -21.14 39.68
CA ASP A 52 0.81 -21.51 40.38
C ASP A 52 0.06 -20.22 40.78
N ILE A 53 -1.27 -20.24 40.69
CA ILE A 53 -2.14 -19.16 41.20
C ILE A 53 -2.03 -19.07 42.72
N GLN A 54 -2.11 -20.20 43.41
CA GLN A 54 -2.24 -20.25 44.86
C GLN A 54 -0.87 -20.55 45.47
N MET A 55 -0.32 -19.58 46.18
CA MET A 55 0.91 -19.73 46.93
C MET A 55 0.78 -19.00 48.29
N PRO A 56 1.44 -19.48 49.37
CA PRO A 56 1.26 -18.95 50.72
C PRO A 56 1.65 -17.48 50.93
N ASP A 57 2.67 -17.01 50.21
CA ASP A 57 3.20 -15.64 50.34
C ASP A 57 2.61 -14.69 49.29
N ILE A 58 3.30 -14.53 48.16
CA ILE A 58 2.87 -13.72 47.02
C ILE A 58 2.19 -14.67 46.04
N SER A 59 0.93 -14.40 45.69
CA SER A 59 0.16 -15.25 44.77
C SER A 59 0.67 -15.14 43.33
N GLY A 60 0.37 -16.14 42.49
CA GLY A 60 0.74 -16.11 41.07
C GLY A 60 0.12 -14.92 40.32
N ILE A 61 -1.06 -14.47 40.73
CA ILE A 61 -1.71 -13.28 40.17
C ILE A 61 -0.93 -12.01 40.51
N GLN A 62 -0.38 -11.90 41.73
CA GLN A 62 0.47 -10.76 42.11
C GLN A 62 1.79 -10.78 41.34
N VAL A 63 2.40 -11.96 41.17
CA VAL A 63 3.58 -12.13 40.31
C VAL A 63 3.28 -11.71 38.87
N LEU A 64 2.16 -12.16 38.30
CA LEU A 64 1.69 -11.76 36.97
C LEU A 64 1.60 -10.24 36.83
N LYS A 65 0.94 -9.56 37.78
CA LYS A 65 0.78 -8.10 37.76
C LYS A 65 2.13 -7.37 37.79
N GLU A 66 3.05 -7.81 38.66
CA GLU A 66 4.38 -7.21 38.77
C GLU A 66 5.23 -7.43 37.52
N ILE A 67 5.23 -8.64 36.96
CA ILE A 67 5.95 -8.93 35.72
C ILE A 67 5.39 -8.12 34.56
N ARG A 68 4.06 -8.04 34.41
CA ARG A 68 3.41 -7.27 33.34
C ARG A 68 3.63 -5.77 33.43
N ARG A 69 3.89 -5.22 34.63
CA ARG A 69 4.29 -3.81 34.82
C ARG A 69 5.69 -3.53 34.25
N HIS A 70 6.60 -4.48 34.35
CA HIS A 70 8.01 -4.30 33.97
C HIS A 70 8.31 -4.76 32.55
N ASN A 71 7.78 -5.92 32.14
CA ASN A 71 8.04 -6.50 30.84
C ASN A 71 6.78 -7.14 30.27
N ARG A 72 6.21 -6.48 29.26
CA ARG A 72 5.06 -7.03 28.55
C ARG A 72 5.39 -8.23 27.68
N GLN A 73 6.66 -8.45 27.31
CA GLN A 73 7.05 -9.45 26.31
C GLN A 73 7.16 -10.88 26.84
N VAL A 74 7.30 -11.06 28.15
CA VAL A 74 7.45 -12.39 28.77
C VAL A 74 6.17 -13.20 28.61
N VAL A 75 6.26 -14.47 28.22
CA VAL A 75 5.11 -15.37 28.15
C VAL A 75 4.75 -15.82 29.56
N ILE A 76 3.51 -15.67 29.99
CA ILE A 76 3.09 -16.03 31.36
C ILE A 76 1.98 -17.07 31.29
N ILE A 77 2.27 -18.26 31.81
CA ILE A 77 1.32 -19.38 31.89
C ILE A 77 0.98 -19.62 33.34
N ILE A 78 -0.31 -19.68 33.62
CA ILE A 78 -0.81 -19.89 34.97
C ILE A 78 -1.20 -21.35 35.16
N ILE A 79 -0.74 -21.96 36.24
CA ILE A 79 -1.17 -23.29 36.67
C ILE A 79 -2.19 -23.12 37.80
N THR A 80 -3.28 -23.88 37.77
CA THR A 80 -4.33 -23.82 38.80
C THR A 80 -4.89 -25.19 39.16
N ALA A 81 -5.41 -25.36 40.38
CA ALA A 81 -6.11 -26.59 40.78
C ALA A 81 -7.51 -26.69 40.17
N HIS A 82 -8.09 -27.90 40.21
CA HIS A 82 -9.46 -28.14 39.76
C HIS A 82 -10.46 -27.41 40.68
N GLY A 83 -11.31 -26.53 40.12
CA GLY A 83 -12.30 -25.74 40.87
C GLY A 83 -12.09 -24.21 40.87
N SER A 84 -11.04 -23.70 40.20
CA SER A 84 -10.70 -22.26 40.14
C SER A 84 -10.67 -21.71 38.71
N ILE A 85 -11.65 -22.07 37.88
CA ILE A 85 -11.80 -21.57 36.50
C ILE A 85 -11.98 -20.05 36.48
N ASP A 86 -12.73 -19.50 37.45
CA ASP A 86 -12.93 -18.05 37.57
C ASP A 86 -11.61 -17.28 37.79
N ASN A 87 -10.69 -17.85 38.58
CA ASN A 87 -9.37 -17.26 38.81
C ASN A 87 -8.47 -17.35 37.57
N ALA A 88 -8.63 -18.38 36.75
CA ALA A 88 -7.91 -18.49 35.47
C ALA A 88 -8.41 -17.46 34.45
N LEU A 89 -9.72 -17.21 34.41
CA LEU A 89 -10.31 -16.15 33.59
C LEU A 89 -9.84 -14.77 34.05
N GLU A 90 -9.81 -14.51 35.36
CA GLU A 90 -9.25 -13.27 35.92
C GLU A 90 -7.78 -13.10 35.52
N ALA A 91 -6.98 -14.16 35.62
CA ALA A 91 -5.57 -14.13 35.22
C ALA A 91 -5.40 -13.78 33.73
N CYS A 92 -6.21 -14.34 32.83
CA CYS A 92 -6.18 -13.98 31.41
C CYS A 92 -6.55 -12.51 31.18
N GLN A 93 -7.55 -11.97 31.90
CA GLN A 93 -7.89 -10.54 31.82
C GLN A 93 -6.76 -9.63 32.33
N LEU A 94 -6.00 -10.10 33.31
CA LEU A 94 -4.82 -9.42 33.84
C LEU A 94 -3.56 -9.62 32.97
N GLY A 95 -3.69 -10.39 31.89
CA GLY A 95 -2.67 -10.54 30.87
C GLY A 95 -1.87 -11.83 30.94
N ALA A 96 -2.35 -12.92 31.54
CA ALA A 96 -1.77 -14.24 31.32
C ALA A 96 -1.99 -14.69 29.86
N ASP A 97 -1.00 -15.34 29.24
CA ASP A 97 -1.09 -15.78 27.83
C ASP A 97 -1.81 -17.12 27.69
N ASP A 98 -1.73 -17.99 28.70
CA ASP A 98 -2.50 -19.24 28.77
C ASP A 98 -2.64 -19.71 30.22
N TYR A 99 -3.46 -20.74 30.45
CA TYR A 99 -3.55 -21.41 31.74
C TYR A 99 -3.64 -22.94 31.60
N LEU A 100 -3.29 -23.65 32.66
CA LEU A 100 -3.28 -25.10 32.73
C LEU A 100 -3.84 -25.59 34.07
N THR A 101 -4.77 -26.54 34.04
CA THR A 101 -5.40 -27.09 35.25
C THR A 101 -4.68 -28.35 35.73
N LYS A 102 -4.32 -28.43 37.02
CA LYS A 102 -3.83 -29.64 37.69
C LYS A 102 -4.98 -30.67 37.82
N PRO A 103 -4.73 -31.97 37.58
CA PRO A 103 -3.50 -32.56 37.05
C PRO A 103 -3.39 -32.39 35.52
N PHE A 104 -2.17 -32.19 35.02
CA PHE A 104 -1.88 -32.09 33.58
C PHE A 104 -0.75 -33.02 33.16
N SER A 105 -0.75 -33.42 31.88
CA SER A 105 0.33 -34.23 31.30
C SER A 105 1.49 -33.35 30.83
N LYS A 106 2.65 -34.00 30.60
CA LYS A 106 3.81 -33.37 29.98
C LYS A 106 3.46 -32.78 28.61
N GLU A 107 2.70 -33.51 27.78
CA GLU A 107 2.33 -33.03 26.45
C GLU A 107 1.46 -31.77 26.53
N GLN A 108 0.53 -31.71 27.49
CA GLN A 108 -0.33 -30.53 27.69
C GLN A 108 0.48 -29.30 28.09
N LEU A 109 1.46 -29.44 28.98
CA LEU A 109 2.34 -28.33 29.37
C LEU A 109 3.18 -27.82 28.20
N LEU A 110 3.79 -28.73 27.44
CA LEU A 110 4.59 -28.35 26.27
C LEU A 110 3.74 -27.69 25.19
N PHE A 111 2.53 -28.20 24.94
CA PHE A 111 1.59 -27.59 23.99
C PHE A 111 1.16 -26.19 24.42
N ALA A 112 0.87 -25.98 25.71
CA ALA A 112 0.53 -24.66 26.25
C ALA A 112 1.70 -23.67 26.08
N ILE A 113 2.93 -24.11 26.36
CA ILE A 113 4.14 -23.30 26.15
C ILE A 113 4.29 -22.93 24.68
N GLU A 114 4.26 -23.92 23.77
CA GLU A 114 4.44 -23.71 22.34
C GLU A 114 3.38 -22.75 21.77
N LYS A 115 2.11 -22.96 22.12
CA LYS A 115 0.99 -22.12 21.69
C LYS A 115 1.15 -20.68 22.19
N ALA A 116 1.41 -20.49 23.49
CA ALA A 116 1.53 -19.16 24.08
C ALA A 116 2.73 -18.38 23.50
N VAL A 117 3.86 -19.08 23.35
CA VAL A 117 5.06 -18.56 22.70
C VAL A 117 4.78 -18.15 21.24
N ARG A 118 4.14 -19.02 20.46
CA ARG A 118 3.86 -18.74 19.06
C ARG A 118 2.93 -17.55 18.88
N LEU A 119 1.89 -17.45 19.70
CA LEU A 119 0.99 -16.31 19.71
C LEU A 119 1.74 -15.01 20.04
N ARG A 120 2.65 -15.05 21.01
CA ARG A 120 3.48 -13.91 21.40
C ARG A 120 4.41 -13.46 20.27
N GLU A 121 5.08 -14.40 19.61
CA GLU A 121 5.95 -14.13 18.47
C GLU A 121 5.17 -13.46 17.32
N LEU A 122 3.98 -14.00 16.98
CA LEU A 122 3.12 -13.41 15.95
C LEU A 122 2.65 -11.99 16.32
N GLN A 123 2.33 -11.74 17.59
CA GLN A 123 1.97 -10.40 18.06
C GLN A 123 3.14 -9.42 17.99
N GLN A 124 4.35 -9.86 18.33
CA GLN A 124 5.56 -9.04 18.23
C GLN A 124 5.90 -8.72 16.77
N GLU A 125 5.89 -9.73 15.90
CA GLU A 125 6.10 -9.55 14.47
C GLU A 125 5.07 -8.56 13.88
N ASN A 126 3.79 -8.71 14.23
CA ASN A 126 2.76 -7.79 13.79
C ASN A 126 3.00 -6.36 14.28
N THR A 127 3.42 -6.19 15.53
CA THR A 127 3.73 -4.87 16.11
C THR A 127 4.93 -4.24 15.42
N GLN A 128 5.98 -5.01 15.15
CA GLN A 128 7.17 -4.55 14.46
C GLN A 128 6.86 -4.14 13.02
N LEU A 129 6.17 -4.99 12.26
CA LEU A 129 5.75 -4.68 10.89
C LEU A 129 4.87 -3.42 10.83
N ARG A 130 3.97 -3.24 11.80
CA ARG A 130 3.17 -1.99 11.91
C ARG A 130 4.04 -0.77 12.20
N ALA A 131 4.99 -0.88 13.12
CA ALA A 131 5.91 0.21 13.44
C ALA A 131 6.77 0.62 12.23
N GLU A 132 7.24 -0.36 11.46
CA GLU A 132 7.95 -0.13 10.19
C GLU A 132 7.08 0.60 9.17
N LEU A 133 5.81 0.21 9.02
CA LEU A 133 4.87 0.89 8.13
C LEU A 133 4.59 2.33 8.57
N VAL A 134 4.32 2.54 9.86
CA VAL A 134 4.12 3.89 10.42
C VAL A 134 5.37 4.74 10.21
N GLY A 135 6.56 4.19 10.40
CA GLY A 135 7.83 4.87 10.12
C GLY A 135 7.98 5.21 8.63
N LYS A 136 7.74 4.25 7.75
CA LYS A 136 7.91 4.38 6.29
C LYS A 136 7.01 5.46 5.68
N TYR A 137 5.75 5.52 6.10
CA TYR A 137 4.74 6.43 5.54
C TYR A 137 4.55 7.72 6.34
N ARG A 138 5.55 8.09 7.14
CA ARG A 138 5.66 9.43 7.70
C ARG A 138 5.77 10.47 6.60
N PHE A 139 5.08 11.60 6.75
CA PHE A 139 5.16 12.69 5.78
C PHE A 139 6.59 13.21 5.62
N GLU A 140 7.41 13.16 6.68
CA GLU A 140 8.81 13.57 6.68
C GLU A 140 9.71 12.71 5.78
N ASN A 141 9.29 11.47 5.49
CA ASN A 141 10.03 10.54 4.62
C ASN A 141 9.62 10.67 3.14
N MET A 142 8.65 11.54 2.82
CA MET A 142 8.24 11.81 1.46
C MET A 142 9.12 12.90 0.84
N VAL A 143 9.58 12.70 -0.39
CA VAL A 143 10.28 13.73 -1.14
C VAL A 143 9.27 14.77 -1.60
N ALA A 144 9.31 15.95 -0.97
CA ALA A 144 8.58 17.14 -1.38
C ALA A 144 9.50 18.35 -1.18
N ARG A 145 9.86 19.00 -2.28
CA ARG A 145 10.76 20.18 -2.29
C ARG A 145 10.20 21.33 -3.11
N SER A 146 9.14 21.09 -3.89
CA SER A 146 8.35 22.12 -4.55
C SER A 146 7.32 22.70 -3.60
N SER A 147 7.02 24.00 -3.71
CA SER A 147 5.97 24.65 -2.94
C SER A 147 4.61 23.99 -3.14
N LYS A 148 4.32 23.54 -4.37
CA LYS A 148 3.08 22.82 -4.70
C LYS A 148 2.94 21.51 -3.91
N MET A 149 4.01 20.72 -3.77
CA MET A 149 3.96 19.49 -2.98
C MET A 149 3.95 19.75 -1.48
N GLU A 150 4.59 20.82 -1.00
CA GLU A 150 4.49 21.22 0.40
C GLU A 150 3.04 21.56 0.78
N ASP A 151 2.29 22.23 -0.10
CA ASP A 151 0.86 22.49 0.10
C ASP A 151 0.04 21.19 0.12
N VAL A 152 0.34 20.23 -0.77
CA VAL A 152 -0.28 18.89 -0.78
C VAL A 152 -0.04 18.15 0.55
N LEU A 153 1.22 18.12 1.03
CA LEU A 153 1.55 17.45 2.29
C LEU A 153 0.91 18.14 3.49
N ARG A 154 0.83 19.47 3.48
CA ARG A 154 0.16 20.24 4.54
C ARG A 154 -1.33 19.89 4.62
N MET A 155 -2.00 19.85 3.47
CA MET A 155 -3.42 19.47 3.40
C MET A 155 -3.62 18.01 3.82
N ALA A 156 -2.78 17.09 3.34
CA ALA A 156 -2.81 15.69 3.74
C ALA A 156 -2.63 15.52 5.27
N GLY A 157 -1.72 16.29 5.88
CA GLY A 157 -1.50 16.29 7.32
C GLY A 157 -2.69 16.80 8.13
N GLN A 158 -3.33 17.89 7.68
CA GLN A 158 -4.55 18.41 8.31
C GLN A 158 -5.69 17.39 8.25
N VAL A 159 -5.87 16.77 7.09
CA VAL A 159 -6.96 15.82 6.85
C VAL A 159 -6.72 14.50 7.57
N ALA A 160 -5.47 14.06 7.74
CA ALA A 160 -5.12 12.85 8.48
C ALA A 160 -5.69 12.84 9.91
N ALA A 161 -5.74 14.01 10.57
CA ALA A 161 -6.28 14.16 11.92
C ALA A 161 -7.83 14.06 12.02
N SER A 162 -8.54 14.05 10.89
CA SER A 162 -10.00 13.95 10.80
C SER A 162 -10.45 12.61 10.21
N ASP A 163 -11.74 12.26 10.35
CA ASP A 163 -12.35 11.10 9.67
C ASP A 163 -13.04 11.49 8.33
N ALA A 164 -12.77 12.69 7.81
CA ALA A 164 -13.36 13.15 6.55
C ALA A 164 -12.94 12.27 5.37
N THR A 165 -13.88 12.08 4.43
CA THR A 165 -13.62 11.48 3.13
C THR A 165 -12.66 12.34 2.33
N VAL A 166 -11.65 11.70 1.75
CA VAL A 166 -10.62 12.37 0.98
C VAL A 166 -10.66 11.88 -0.44
N ILE A 167 -10.55 12.79 -1.41
CA ILE A 167 -10.33 12.43 -2.80
C ILE A 167 -8.98 12.96 -3.28
N ILE A 168 -8.15 12.06 -3.82
CA ILE A 168 -6.82 12.38 -4.30
C ILE A 168 -6.84 12.39 -5.83
N LEU A 169 -6.63 13.57 -6.41
CA LEU A 169 -6.64 13.78 -7.85
C LEU A 169 -5.21 13.88 -8.35
N GLY A 170 -4.94 13.28 -9.51
CA GLY A 170 -3.63 13.42 -10.14
C GLY A 170 -3.36 12.36 -11.19
N GLU A 171 -2.46 12.68 -12.12
CA GLU A 171 -2.06 11.77 -13.18
C GLU A 171 -1.50 10.45 -12.64
N SER A 172 -1.46 9.43 -13.51
CA SER A 172 -0.86 8.15 -13.15
C SER A 172 0.61 8.33 -12.77
N GLY A 173 1.06 7.66 -11.71
CA GLY A 173 2.45 7.70 -11.27
C GLY A 173 2.86 8.95 -10.49
N THR A 174 1.94 9.85 -10.12
CA THR A 174 2.24 11.07 -9.33
C THR A 174 2.47 10.83 -7.84
N GLY A 175 2.05 9.67 -7.32
CA GLY A 175 2.17 9.31 -5.89
C GLY A 175 0.86 9.27 -5.10
N LYS A 176 -0.31 9.17 -5.76
CA LYS A 176 -1.64 9.13 -5.11
C LYS A 176 -1.73 8.09 -3.97
N GLU A 177 -1.29 6.87 -4.23
CA GLU A 177 -1.27 5.80 -3.21
C GLU A 177 -0.35 6.12 -2.02
N LEU A 178 0.80 6.77 -2.27
CA LEU A 178 1.71 7.15 -1.20
C LEU A 178 1.06 8.19 -0.26
N ILE A 179 0.36 9.17 -0.83
CA ILE A 179 -0.39 10.17 -0.05
C ILE A 179 -1.53 9.50 0.72
N ALA A 180 -2.28 8.58 0.11
CA ALA A 180 -3.35 7.85 0.80
C ALA A 180 -2.83 7.05 2.02
N ARG A 181 -1.71 6.35 1.83
CA ARG A 181 -1.04 5.63 2.93
C ARG A 181 -0.53 6.57 4.00
N ALA A 182 0.07 7.70 3.62
CA ALA A 182 0.54 8.70 4.57
C ALA A 182 -0.62 9.29 5.40
N ILE A 183 -1.77 9.59 4.78
CA ILE A 183 -2.97 10.04 5.49
C ILE A 183 -3.40 9.01 6.53
N HIS A 184 -3.46 7.73 6.17
CA HIS A 184 -3.85 6.67 7.11
C HIS A 184 -2.87 6.51 8.29
N TYR A 185 -1.57 6.38 8.02
CA TYR A 185 -0.58 6.12 9.08
C TYR A 185 -0.31 7.33 9.98
N ASN A 186 -0.74 8.52 9.59
CA ASN A 186 -0.72 9.74 10.40
C ASN A 186 -2.10 10.09 11.00
N SER A 187 -3.07 9.16 10.95
CA SER A 187 -4.42 9.35 11.50
C SER A 187 -4.61 8.65 12.86
N PRO A 188 -5.71 8.93 13.59
CA PRO A 188 -6.11 8.14 14.76
C PRO A 188 -6.32 6.64 14.45
N ARG A 189 -6.53 6.28 13.17
CA ARG A 189 -6.72 4.90 12.70
C ARG A 189 -5.42 4.20 12.25
N LYS A 190 -4.23 4.77 12.53
CA LYS A 190 -2.92 4.21 12.11
C LYS A 190 -2.64 2.75 12.53
N ASP A 191 -3.26 2.30 13.63
CA ASP A 191 -3.13 0.93 14.16
C ASP A 191 -4.26 0.00 13.69
N LYS A 192 -5.14 0.49 12.81
CA LYS A 192 -6.30 -0.20 12.24
C LYS A 192 -6.00 -0.65 10.80
N PRO A 193 -6.77 -1.56 10.19
CA PRO A 193 -6.48 -2.01 8.85
C PRO A 193 -6.58 -0.87 7.82
N LEU A 194 -5.63 -0.87 6.88
CA LEU A 194 -5.73 -0.13 5.61
C LEU A 194 -5.96 -1.13 4.48
N ILE A 195 -7.16 -1.14 3.92
CA ILE A 195 -7.52 -2.02 2.81
C ILE A 195 -7.43 -1.22 1.51
N THR A 196 -6.49 -1.59 0.64
CA THR A 196 -6.32 -0.95 -0.68
C THR A 196 -7.04 -1.76 -1.76
N VAL A 197 -7.81 -1.08 -2.60
CA VAL A 197 -8.52 -1.67 -3.73
C VAL A 197 -8.19 -0.86 -4.98
N ASN A 198 -7.53 -1.50 -5.94
CA ASN A 198 -7.32 -0.94 -7.27
C ASN A 198 -8.47 -1.43 -8.16
N CYS A 199 -9.42 -0.54 -8.47
CA CYS A 199 -10.65 -0.92 -9.16
C CYS A 199 -10.39 -1.52 -10.55
N PRO A 200 -9.51 -0.93 -11.39
CA PRO A 200 -9.17 -1.47 -12.71
C PRO A 200 -8.49 -2.85 -12.70
N SER A 201 -7.85 -3.23 -11.58
CA SER A 201 -7.14 -4.52 -11.49
C SER A 201 -8.07 -5.70 -11.21
N ILE A 202 -9.33 -5.44 -10.86
CA ILE A 202 -10.32 -6.47 -10.56
C ILE A 202 -11.25 -6.60 -11.77
N PRO A 203 -11.50 -7.82 -12.28
CA PRO A 203 -12.49 -8.02 -13.33
C PRO A 203 -13.85 -7.41 -12.94
N ASP A 204 -14.48 -6.68 -13.87
CA ASP A 204 -15.71 -5.92 -13.59
C ASP A 204 -16.82 -6.78 -12.97
N ASN A 205 -16.92 -8.05 -13.37
CA ASN A 205 -17.91 -8.99 -12.85
C ASN A 205 -17.64 -9.44 -11.41
N LEU A 206 -16.43 -9.23 -10.89
CA LEU A 206 -16.02 -9.60 -9.53
C LEU A 206 -15.86 -8.39 -8.61
N LEU A 207 -15.75 -7.17 -9.15
CA LEU A 207 -15.50 -5.96 -8.38
C LEU A 207 -16.53 -5.76 -7.26
N GLU A 208 -17.82 -5.93 -7.57
CA GLU A 208 -18.91 -5.81 -6.61
C GLU A 208 -18.79 -6.85 -5.48
N SER A 209 -18.53 -8.11 -5.83
CA SER A 209 -18.31 -9.20 -4.88
C SER A 209 -17.06 -9.00 -4.03
N GLU A 210 -15.97 -8.46 -4.59
CA GLU A 210 -14.76 -8.17 -3.83
C GLU A 210 -15.03 -7.04 -2.82
N LEU A 211 -15.67 -5.94 -3.24
CA LEU A 211 -15.95 -4.80 -2.37
C LEU A 211 -16.94 -5.13 -1.25
N PHE A 212 -18.09 -5.72 -1.57
CA PHE A 212 -19.20 -5.88 -0.64
C PHE A 212 -19.35 -7.32 -0.08
N GLY A 213 -18.68 -8.30 -0.68
CA GLY A 213 -18.79 -9.70 -0.27
C GLY A 213 -20.01 -10.40 -0.86
N HIS A 214 -20.09 -11.72 -0.68
CA HIS A 214 -21.21 -12.53 -1.17
C HIS A 214 -21.55 -13.67 -0.20
N VAL A 215 -22.79 -14.13 -0.29
CA VAL A 215 -23.20 -15.41 0.33
C VAL A 215 -23.09 -16.55 -0.67
N LYS A 216 -23.01 -17.78 -0.16
CA LYS A 216 -23.03 -18.99 -0.98
C LYS A 216 -24.23 -19.00 -1.93
N GLY A 217 -23.97 -19.23 -3.21
CA GLY A 217 -25.01 -19.29 -4.25
C GLY A 217 -25.42 -17.94 -4.86
N ALA A 218 -24.79 -16.82 -4.48
CA ALA A 218 -25.10 -15.51 -5.03
C ALA A 218 -24.85 -15.38 -6.55
N PHE A 219 -23.88 -16.12 -7.09
CA PHE A 219 -23.58 -16.21 -8.52
C PHE A 219 -22.91 -17.55 -8.85
N THR A 220 -22.77 -17.87 -10.13
CA THR A 220 -22.05 -19.07 -10.60
C THR A 220 -20.59 -19.03 -10.15
N GLY A 221 -20.22 -19.91 -9.20
CA GLY A 221 -18.88 -19.95 -8.59
C GLY A 221 -18.84 -19.52 -7.11
N ALA A 222 -19.95 -19.02 -6.54
CA ALA A 222 -20.07 -18.68 -5.13
C ALA A 222 -20.23 -19.95 -4.24
N ILE A 223 -19.13 -20.69 -4.05
CA ILE A 223 -19.13 -21.98 -3.33
C ILE A 223 -19.31 -21.81 -1.81
N LYS A 224 -18.89 -20.67 -1.26
CA LYS A 224 -18.94 -20.34 0.17
C LYS A 224 -19.17 -18.85 0.37
N ASP A 225 -19.60 -18.47 1.56
CA ASP A 225 -19.68 -17.07 1.97
C ASP A 225 -18.29 -16.43 1.98
N ARG A 226 -18.21 -15.16 1.56
CA ARG A 226 -16.98 -14.38 1.56
C ARG A 226 -17.27 -12.94 2.00
N LYS A 227 -16.50 -12.48 2.98
CA LYS A 227 -16.52 -11.08 3.43
C LYS A 227 -15.95 -10.16 2.35
N GLY A 228 -16.57 -8.99 2.17
CA GLY A 228 -16.09 -7.94 1.27
C GLY A 228 -14.93 -7.12 1.85
N LYS A 229 -14.28 -6.33 1.00
CA LYS A 229 -13.24 -5.37 1.42
C LYS A 229 -13.74 -4.35 2.44
N PHE A 230 -14.99 -3.91 2.35
CA PHE A 230 -15.57 -3.00 3.34
C PHE A 230 -15.65 -3.63 4.74
N GLU A 231 -16.08 -4.89 4.84
CA GLU A 231 -16.09 -5.62 6.13
C GLU A 231 -14.68 -5.84 6.68
N LEU A 232 -13.70 -6.06 5.80
CA LEU A 232 -12.30 -6.22 6.20
C LEU A 232 -11.66 -4.89 6.64
N ALA A 233 -12.20 -3.77 6.17
CA ALA A 233 -11.74 -2.42 6.51
C ALA A 233 -12.43 -1.84 7.75
N ASP A 234 -13.36 -2.58 8.36
CA ASP A 234 -14.15 -2.10 9.50
C ASP A 234 -13.27 -1.65 10.68
N GLY A 235 -13.61 -0.48 11.23
CA GLY A 235 -12.82 0.25 12.22
C GLY A 235 -11.54 0.89 11.67
N GLY A 236 -11.25 0.78 10.38
CA GLY A 236 -10.02 1.22 9.73
C GLY A 236 -10.25 2.18 8.55
N THR A 237 -9.49 1.99 7.48
CA THR A 237 -9.55 2.83 6.27
C THR A 237 -9.57 1.95 5.03
N ILE A 238 -10.41 2.33 4.06
CA ILE A 238 -10.38 1.76 2.71
C ILE A 238 -9.84 2.81 1.74
N PHE A 239 -8.86 2.41 0.94
CA PHE A 239 -8.32 3.21 -0.16
C PHE A 239 -8.84 2.64 -1.48
N LEU A 240 -9.62 3.43 -2.21
CA LEU A 240 -10.19 3.09 -3.51
C LEU A 240 -9.41 3.82 -4.59
N ASP A 241 -8.51 3.12 -5.27
CA ASP A 241 -7.72 3.66 -6.36
C ASP A 241 -8.46 3.54 -7.69
N GLU A 242 -8.33 4.58 -8.51
CA GLU A 242 -9.02 4.78 -9.78
C GLU A 242 -10.56 4.63 -9.69
N ILE A 243 -11.17 5.43 -8.79
CA ILE A 243 -12.62 5.45 -8.55
C ILE A 243 -13.44 5.85 -9.77
N GLY A 244 -12.83 6.56 -10.73
CA GLY A 244 -13.47 6.95 -11.99
C GLY A 244 -13.70 5.80 -12.98
N ASP A 245 -13.28 4.58 -12.64
CA ASP A 245 -13.54 3.36 -13.43
C ASP A 245 -14.70 2.51 -12.87
N LEU A 246 -15.39 2.98 -11.82
CA LEU A 246 -16.51 2.25 -11.25
C LEU A 246 -17.73 2.26 -12.19
N ARG A 247 -18.39 1.11 -12.32
CA ARG A 247 -19.71 1.02 -12.95
C ARG A 247 -20.80 1.64 -12.09
N GLU A 248 -21.89 2.06 -12.73
CA GLU A 248 -23.03 2.75 -12.08
C GLU A 248 -23.66 1.95 -10.91
N ASP A 249 -23.77 0.63 -11.04
CA ASP A 249 -24.32 -0.25 -10.00
C ASP A 249 -23.45 -0.26 -8.74
N VAL A 250 -22.13 -0.27 -8.92
CA VAL A 250 -21.15 -0.20 -7.81
C VAL A 250 -21.13 1.21 -7.22
N GLN A 251 -21.23 2.26 -8.04
CA GLN A 251 -21.33 3.64 -7.58
C GLN A 251 -22.55 3.85 -6.66
N ALA A 252 -23.71 3.30 -7.02
CA ALA A 252 -24.92 3.39 -6.20
C ALA A 252 -24.75 2.73 -4.82
N LYS A 253 -24.08 1.57 -4.77
CA LYS A 253 -23.78 0.89 -3.49
C LYS A 253 -22.74 1.65 -2.67
N LEU A 254 -21.71 2.19 -3.31
CA LEU A 254 -20.70 3.01 -2.64
C LEU A 254 -21.32 4.25 -1.99
N LEU A 255 -22.27 4.90 -2.67
CA LEU A 255 -23.01 6.03 -2.12
C LEU A 255 -23.73 5.65 -0.82
N ARG A 256 -24.36 4.47 -0.74
CA ARG A 256 -24.99 3.97 0.49
C ARG A 256 -23.98 3.81 1.62
N VAL A 257 -22.77 3.32 1.33
CA VAL A 257 -21.71 3.22 2.36
C VAL A 257 -21.31 4.60 2.89
N LEU A 258 -21.15 5.58 2.00
CA LEU A 258 -20.77 6.95 2.37
C LEU A 258 -21.85 7.69 3.17
N GLN A 259 -23.12 7.36 2.96
CA GLN A 259 -24.25 8.06 3.60
C GLN A 259 -24.72 7.34 4.87
N GLU A 260 -24.92 6.03 4.80
CA GLU A 260 -25.58 5.24 5.84
C GLU A 260 -24.61 4.39 6.67
N HIS A 261 -23.34 4.31 6.26
CA HIS A 261 -22.35 3.41 6.89
C HIS A 261 -22.80 1.94 6.91
N GLU A 262 -23.50 1.53 5.86
CA GLU A 262 -24.08 0.19 5.72
C GLU A 262 -23.71 -0.43 4.36
N ILE A 263 -23.54 -1.76 4.36
CA ILE A 263 -23.34 -2.57 3.15
C ILE A 263 -24.32 -3.74 3.12
N GLU A 264 -24.54 -4.28 1.93
CA GLU A 264 -25.28 -5.51 1.68
C GLU A 264 -24.41 -6.46 0.84
N ARG A 265 -24.32 -7.72 1.25
CA ARG A 265 -23.60 -8.74 0.47
C ARG A 265 -24.41 -9.12 -0.77
N LEU A 266 -23.73 -9.53 -1.84
CA LEU A 266 -24.40 -10.09 -3.01
C LEU A 266 -25.16 -11.36 -2.61
N GLY A 267 -26.43 -11.45 -3.03
CA GLY A 267 -27.32 -12.56 -2.72
C GLY A 267 -27.91 -12.55 -1.31
N ASP A 268 -27.66 -11.48 -0.53
CA ASP A 268 -28.20 -11.28 0.81
C ASP A 268 -28.89 -9.91 0.88
N SER A 269 -29.95 -9.81 1.69
CA SER A 269 -30.66 -8.55 1.97
C SER A 269 -30.37 -8.01 3.36
N LYS A 270 -29.54 -8.71 4.13
CA LYS A 270 -29.11 -8.28 5.44
C LYS A 270 -28.14 -7.09 5.33
N THR A 271 -28.53 -5.98 5.93
CA THR A 271 -27.65 -4.82 6.09
C THR A 271 -26.61 -5.07 7.18
N ILE A 272 -25.38 -4.62 6.93
CA ILE A 272 -24.24 -4.73 7.84
C ILE A 272 -23.67 -3.34 8.04
N LYS A 273 -23.66 -2.86 9.29
CA LYS A 273 -23.02 -1.59 9.65
C LYS A 273 -21.50 -1.72 9.63
N VAL A 274 -20.83 -0.73 9.04
CA VAL A 274 -19.37 -0.66 8.91
C VAL A 274 -18.87 0.74 9.25
N ASP A 275 -17.88 0.85 10.13
CA ASP A 275 -17.19 2.11 10.44
C ASP A 275 -15.89 2.19 9.65
N VAL A 276 -15.95 2.72 8.44
CA VAL A 276 -14.82 2.77 7.51
C VAL A 276 -14.57 4.19 7.05
N ARG A 277 -13.33 4.67 7.26
CA ARG A 277 -12.86 5.90 6.62
C ARG A 277 -12.55 5.64 5.15
N ILE A 278 -13.04 6.48 4.25
CA ILE A 278 -12.84 6.32 2.80
C ILE A 278 -11.81 7.34 2.29
N ILE A 279 -10.80 6.83 1.58
CA ILE A 279 -9.88 7.63 0.77
C ILE A 279 -10.03 7.14 -0.67
N ALA A 280 -10.37 8.02 -1.60
CA ALA A 280 -10.48 7.70 -3.01
C ALA A 280 -9.36 8.36 -3.80
N ALA A 281 -8.97 7.79 -4.93
CA ALA A 281 -8.06 8.39 -5.89
C ALA A 281 -8.54 8.19 -7.32
N THR A 282 -8.19 9.12 -8.21
CA THR A 282 -8.46 9.00 -9.65
C THR A 282 -7.49 9.83 -10.48
N ASN A 283 -7.14 9.35 -11.67
CA ASN A 283 -6.48 10.13 -12.72
C ASN A 283 -7.45 10.78 -13.72
N LYS A 284 -8.74 10.40 -13.69
CA LYS A 284 -9.77 10.97 -14.56
C LYS A 284 -10.37 12.24 -13.96
N ASN A 285 -10.89 13.09 -14.82
CA ASN A 285 -11.67 14.25 -14.40
C ASN A 285 -13.12 13.81 -14.10
N LEU A 286 -13.46 13.72 -12.81
CA LEU A 286 -14.79 13.29 -12.39
C LEU A 286 -15.90 14.27 -12.78
N GLU A 287 -15.61 15.57 -12.87
CA GLU A 287 -16.61 16.57 -13.27
C GLU A 287 -17.05 16.35 -14.71
N MET A 288 -16.11 16.01 -15.59
CA MET A 288 -16.44 15.64 -16.98
C MET A 288 -17.25 14.34 -17.03
N LEU A 289 -16.87 13.31 -16.26
CA LEU A 289 -17.62 12.05 -16.22
C LEU A 289 -19.05 12.24 -15.68
N VAL A 290 -19.25 13.18 -14.76
CA VAL A 290 -20.60 13.56 -14.29
C VAL A 290 -21.40 14.21 -15.41
N GLN A 291 -20.80 15.13 -16.18
CA GLN A 291 -21.45 15.77 -17.33
C GLN A 291 -21.80 14.76 -18.44
N GLU A 292 -20.97 13.74 -18.63
CA GLU A 292 -21.17 12.66 -19.61
C GLU A 292 -22.15 11.57 -19.12
N GLY A 293 -22.55 11.60 -17.84
CA GLY A 293 -23.45 10.61 -17.24
C GLY A 293 -22.79 9.28 -16.89
N GLU A 294 -21.46 9.19 -16.94
CA GLU A 294 -20.68 8.00 -16.59
C GLU A 294 -20.39 7.92 -15.08
N PHE A 295 -20.48 9.05 -14.37
CA PHE A 295 -20.30 9.12 -12.93
C PHE A 295 -21.46 9.84 -12.25
N ARG A 296 -21.95 9.30 -11.13
CA ARG A 296 -23.09 9.88 -10.44
C ARG A 296 -22.71 11.18 -9.72
N GLU A 297 -23.52 12.21 -9.94
CA GLU A 297 -23.35 13.53 -9.33
C GLU A 297 -23.42 13.48 -7.79
N ASP A 298 -24.37 12.72 -7.24
CA ASP A 298 -24.55 12.57 -5.78
C ASP A 298 -23.34 11.92 -5.09
N LEU A 299 -22.72 10.94 -5.75
CA LEU A 299 -21.49 10.29 -5.30
C LEU A 299 -20.29 11.23 -5.38
N TYR A 300 -20.16 12.00 -6.46
CA TYR A 300 -19.08 12.98 -6.61
C TYR A 300 -19.06 13.97 -5.44
N TYR A 301 -20.20 14.56 -5.08
CA TYR A 301 -20.24 15.51 -3.96
C TYR A 301 -19.95 14.87 -2.60
N ARG A 302 -20.26 13.58 -2.41
CA ARG A 302 -19.93 12.85 -1.16
C ARG A 302 -18.47 12.41 -1.07
N LEU A 303 -17.80 12.22 -2.20
CA LEU A 303 -16.36 11.91 -2.26
C LEU A 303 -15.51 13.19 -2.18
N SER A 304 -15.94 14.26 -2.85
CA SER A 304 -15.22 15.53 -2.96
C SER A 304 -15.36 16.44 -1.74
N VAL A 305 -15.33 15.87 -0.53
CA VAL A 305 -15.37 16.65 0.72
C VAL A 305 -14.04 17.38 0.93
N VAL A 306 -12.92 16.67 0.79
CA VAL A 306 -11.58 17.28 0.79
C VAL A 306 -10.78 16.79 -0.42
N PRO A 307 -10.74 17.58 -1.51
CA PRO A 307 -9.93 17.25 -2.67
C PRO A 307 -8.46 17.62 -2.46
N ILE A 308 -7.57 16.67 -2.72
CA ILE A 308 -6.11 16.86 -2.73
C ILE A 308 -5.61 16.61 -4.14
N THR A 309 -5.18 17.66 -4.83
CA THR A 309 -4.66 17.56 -6.20
C THR A 309 -3.15 17.48 -6.20
N ILE A 310 -2.59 16.38 -6.69
CA ILE A 310 -1.15 16.17 -6.83
C ILE A 310 -0.68 16.68 -8.20
N PRO A 311 0.25 17.65 -8.26
CA PRO A 311 0.77 18.16 -9.52
C PRO A 311 1.59 17.08 -10.27
N PRO A 312 1.52 17.07 -11.60
CA PRO A 312 2.38 16.21 -12.41
C PRO A 312 3.85 16.62 -12.28
N LEU A 313 4.78 15.71 -12.53
CA LEU A 313 6.22 15.93 -12.31
C LEU A 313 6.78 17.09 -13.15
N ARG A 314 6.25 17.29 -14.37
CA ARG A 314 6.60 18.44 -15.23
C ARG A 314 6.31 19.82 -14.61
N GLU A 315 5.42 19.89 -13.63
CA GLU A 315 5.08 21.12 -12.91
C GLU A 315 5.88 21.33 -11.62
N ARG A 316 6.76 20.38 -11.29
CA ARG A 316 7.62 20.35 -10.09
C ARG A 316 8.99 19.76 -10.42
N LYS A 317 9.58 20.20 -11.53
CA LYS A 317 10.86 19.69 -12.06
C LYS A 317 12.04 19.92 -11.10
N GLU A 318 11.92 20.90 -10.20
CA GLU A 318 12.87 21.15 -9.12
C GLU A 318 13.00 19.98 -8.13
N GLU A 319 12.03 19.06 -8.08
CA GLU A 319 12.10 17.86 -7.23
C GLU A 319 12.93 16.73 -7.86
N ILE A 320 13.16 16.76 -9.18
CA ILE A 320 13.81 15.67 -9.91
C ILE A 320 15.16 15.29 -9.28
N PRO A 321 16.09 16.20 -8.97
CA PRO A 321 17.37 15.83 -8.37
C PRO A 321 17.23 15.09 -7.03
N TYR A 322 16.25 15.50 -6.21
CA TYR A 322 16.00 14.88 -4.91
C TYR A 322 15.35 13.50 -5.05
N LEU A 323 14.43 13.34 -6.00
CA LEU A 323 13.83 12.06 -6.33
C LEU A 323 14.86 11.08 -6.88
N VAL A 324 15.77 11.56 -7.73
CA VAL A 324 16.88 10.77 -8.26
C VAL A 324 17.79 10.28 -7.14
N ASP A 325 18.22 11.15 -6.24
CA ASP A 325 19.06 10.78 -5.09
C ASP A 325 18.36 9.76 -4.17
N PHE A 326 17.06 9.95 -3.94
CA PHE A 326 16.22 9.03 -3.18
C PHE A 326 16.18 7.64 -3.82
N PHE A 327 15.90 7.56 -5.14
CA PHE A 327 15.86 6.27 -5.85
C PHE A 327 17.25 5.63 -5.98
N LEU A 328 18.30 6.43 -6.21
CA LEU A 328 19.67 5.91 -6.21
C LEU A 328 20.01 5.28 -4.87
N THR A 329 19.75 5.96 -3.75
CA THR A 329 20.01 5.39 -2.42
C THR A 329 19.27 4.07 -2.22
N ARG A 330 18.05 3.96 -2.77
CA ARG A 330 17.23 2.75 -2.69
C ARG A 330 17.76 1.58 -3.52
N TYR A 331 18.25 1.84 -4.74
CA TYR A 331 18.63 0.79 -5.69
C TYR A 331 20.14 0.49 -5.74
N ALA A 332 20.97 1.43 -5.29
CA ALA A 332 22.42 1.29 -5.38
C ALA A 332 22.99 0.32 -4.33
N GLY A 333 22.29 0.12 -3.20
CA GLY A 333 22.81 -0.63 -2.06
C GLY A 333 24.10 0.02 -1.54
N ASP A 334 25.19 -0.74 -1.46
CA ASP A 334 26.49 -0.22 -1.04
C ASP A 334 27.28 0.47 -2.17
N ARG A 335 26.80 0.39 -3.43
CA ARG A 335 27.48 0.99 -4.57
C ARG A 335 27.26 2.51 -4.58
N LYS A 336 28.28 3.26 -4.96
CA LYS A 336 28.17 4.72 -5.14
C LYS A 336 28.17 5.04 -6.61
N PHE A 337 27.07 5.62 -7.10
CA PHE A 337 26.95 6.07 -8.48
C PHE A 337 27.30 7.54 -8.61
N VAL A 338 27.94 7.88 -9.72
CA VAL A 338 28.14 9.27 -10.15
C VAL A 338 27.27 9.51 -11.37
N ILE A 339 26.37 10.49 -11.28
CA ILE A 339 25.55 10.94 -12.40
C ILE A 339 26.25 12.09 -13.11
N GLU A 340 26.36 12.00 -14.43
CA GLU A 340 26.90 13.09 -15.26
C GLU A 340 25.93 14.27 -15.35
N PRO A 341 26.40 15.53 -15.35
CA PRO A 341 25.54 16.71 -15.41
C PRO A 341 24.54 16.71 -16.58
N GLU A 342 24.94 16.16 -17.72
CA GLU A 342 24.13 16.04 -18.94
C GLU A 342 22.87 15.19 -18.73
N VAL A 343 22.94 14.19 -17.83
CA VAL A 343 21.80 13.35 -17.44
C VAL A 343 20.74 14.17 -16.71
N TYR A 344 21.16 15.04 -15.78
CA TYR A 344 20.22 15.92 -15.07
C TYR A 344 19.55 16.91 -16.04
N SER A 345 20.30 17.47 -16.98
CA SER A 345 19.73 18.35 -18.02
C SER A 345 18.68 17.62 -18.85
N ALA A 346 18.99 16.41 -19.34
CA ALA A 346 18.04 15.59 -20.10
C ALA A 346 16.78 15.24 -19.28
N MET A 347 16.95 14.91 -18.00
CA MET A 347 15.82 14.64 -17.10
C MET A 347 14.97 15.88 -16.81
N GLN A 348 15.56 17.06 -16.71
CA GLN A 348 14.81 18.31 -16.51
C GLN A 348 14.06 18.76 -17.77
N GLU A 349 14.58 18.47 -18.96
CA GLU A 349 13.89 18.82 -20.21
C GLU A 349 12.67 17.92 -20.48
N TYR A 350 12.72 16.66 -20.06
CA TYR A 350 11.65 15.70 -20.27
C TYR A 350 10.34 16.04 -19.50
N ASP A 351 9.20 15.70 -20.10
CA ASP A 351 7.86 16.03 -19.56
C ASP A 351 7.28 14.96 -18.62
N TRP A 352 7.92 13.80 -18.51
CA TRP A 352 7.56 12.73 -17.57
C TRP A 352 6.06 12.33 -17.62
N PRO A 353 5.54 11.82 -18.75
CA PRO A 353 4.15 11.39 -18.85
C PRO A 353 3.76 10.29 -17.85
N GLY A 354 4.70 9.46 -17.42
CA GLY A 354 4.51 8.47 -16.34
C GLY A 354 4.91 8.98 -14.95
N ASN A 355 5.21 10.28 -14.82
CA ASN A 355 5.51 10.98 -13.58
C ASN A 355 6.62 10.29 -12.75
N VAL A 356 6.46 10.23 -11.43
CA VAL A 356 7.46 9.69 -10.50
C VAL A 356 7.68 8.19 -10.72
N ARG A 357 6.66 7.45 -11.15
CA ARG A 357 6.79 6.01 -11.48
C ARG A 357 7.70 5.77 -12.68
N GLU A 358 7.61 6.62 -13.69
CA GLU A 358 8.53 6.56 -14.82
C GLU A 358 9.95 6.92 -14.41
N LEU A 359 10.13 7.98 -13.60
CA LEU A 359 11.43 8.34 -13.05
C LEU A 359 12.08 7.21 -12.25
N GLU A 360 11.32 6.56 -11.36
CA GLU A 360 11.77 5.39 -10.59
C GLU A 360 12.29 4.27 -11.53
N ASN A 361 11.50 3.91 -12.54
CA ASN A 361 11.87 2.87 -13.52
C ASN A 361 13.12 3.25 -14.34
N VAL A 362 13.26 4.52 -14.72
CA VAL A 362 14.42 5.03 -15.46
C VAL A 362 15.68 4.91 -14.61
N ILE A 363 15.62 5.30 -13.33
CA ILE A 363 16.77 5.24 -12.42
C ILE A 363 17.13 3.78 -12.07
N GLU A 364 16.14 2.94 -11.78
CA GLU A 364 16.37 1.51 -11.53
C GLU A 364 17.09 0.86 -12.72
N ARG A 365 16.61 1.11 -13.94
CA ARG A 365 17.24 0.61 -15.16
C ARG A 365 18.67 1.17 -15.33
N ALA A 366 18.88 2.46 -15.07
CA ALA A 366 20.20 3.08 -15.20
C ALA A 366 21.22 2.47 -14.22
N VAL A 367 20.82 2.17 -12.97
CA VAL A 367 21.66 1.50 -11.97
C VAL A 367 22.06 0.07 -12.39
N VAL A 368 21.19 -0.62 -13.14
CA VAL A 368 21.48 -1.96 -13.68
C VAL A 368 22.43 -1.92 -14.87
N LEU A 369 22.29 -0.92 -15.74
CA LEU A 369 23.06 -0.79 -16.98
C LEU A 369 24.36 0.01 -16.84
N ALA A 370 24.53 0.74 -15.72
CA ALA A 370 25.70 1.57 -15.49
C ALA A 370 26.99 0.74 -15.39
N THR A 371 27.98 1.14 -16.19
CA THR A 371 29.35 0.60 -16.13
C THR A 371 30.19 1.50 -15.21
N ASP A 372 31.10 0.91 -14.44
CA ASP A 372 32.00 1.63 -13.51
C ASP A 372 31.28 2.57 -12.52
N ASN A 373 30.04 2.24 -12.16
CA ASN A 373 29.14 3.06 -11.35
C ASN A 373 28.96 4.50 -11.87
N ARG A 374 29.00 4.68 -13.19
CA ARG A 374 28.72 5.96 -13.84
C ARG A 374 27.41 5.88 -14.61
N ILE A 375 26.52 6.84 -14.34
CA ILE A 375 25.26 7.00 -15.07
C ILE A 375 25.47 8.11 -16.09
N THR A 376 25.48 7.72 -17.35
CA THR A 376 25.63 8.59 -18.52
C THR A 376 24.28 8.71 -19.26
N VAL A 377 24.17 9.61 -20.23
CA VAL A 377 22.94 9.74 -21.05
C VAL A 377 22.63 8.43 -21.80
N GLU A 378 23.66 7.68 -22.19
CA GLU A 378 23.54 6.36 -22.83
C GLU A 378 22.93 5.29 -21.91
N SER A 379 22.96 5.51 -20.59
CA SER A 379 22.33 4.64 -19.60
C SER A 379 20.81 4.86 -19.51
N LEU A 380 20.31 6.00 -20.00
CA LEU A 380 18.88 6.31 -20.04
C LEU A 380 18.18 5.64 -21.22
N PRO A 381 16.85 5.48 -21.20
CA PRO A 381 16.11 5.01 -22.38
C PRO A 381 16.32 5.88 -23.63
N ALA A 382 16.09 5.31 -24.82
CA ALA A 382 16.32 5.97 -26.10
C ALA A 382 15.60 7.32 -26.28
N HIS A 383 14.47 7.54 -25.60
CA HIS A 383 13.74 8.81 -25.64
C HIS A 383 14.44 9.95 -24.88
N PHE A 384 15.48 9.67 -24.09
CA PHE A 384 16.39 10.67 -23.52
C PHE A 384 17.66 10.86 -24.37
N GLN A 385 18.01 9.86 -25.21
CA GLN A 385 19.25 9.84 -25.99
C GLN A 385 19.11 10.58 -27.33
N ALA A 386 17.88 10.69 -27.83
CA ALA A 386 17.59 11.58 -28.93
C ALA A 386 17.25 12.96 -28.35
N PRO A 387 18.08 13.99 -28.57
CA PRO A 387 17.44 15.17 -29.11
C PRO A 387 16.79 14.66 -30.39
N GLU A 388 15.50 14.40 -30.36
CA GLU A 388 14.74 15.13 -31.34
C GLU A 388 15.19 16.58 -31.12
N LYS A 389 16.21 17.01 -31.88
CA LYS A 389 16.02 18.21 -32.69
C LYS A 389 14.57 18.08 -33.03
N LYS A 390 13.70 18.86 -32.36
CA LYS A 390 12.41 19.19 -32.92
C LYS A 390 12.78 19.39 -34.36
N GLY A 391 12.40 18.42 -35.18
CA GLY A 391 12.37 18.70 -36.58
C GLY A 391 11.54 19.97 -36.53
N ALA A 392 12.14 21.07 -36.96
CA ALA A 392 11.64 21.50 -38.24
C ALA A 392 11.25 20.22 -39.04
N SER A 393 10.03 19.72 -38.82
CA SER A 393 9.10 19.69 -39.91
C SER A 393 9.37 21.02 -40.56
N ASP A 394 10.20 21.02 -41.61
CA ASP A 394 10.42 22.22 -42.40
C ASP A 394 9.02 22.81 -42.50
N PRO A 395 8.77 24.00 -41.92
CA PRO A 395 7.44 24.56 -41.95
C PRO A 395 7.09 24.53 -43.42
N VAL A 396 6.01 23.81 -43.78
CA VAL A 396 5.54 23.74 -45.17
C VAL A 396 5.59 25.18 -45.65
N LYS A 397 6.51 25.49 -46.56
CA LYS A 397 6.74 26.88 -46.99
C LYS A 397 5.50 27.26 -47.75
N LEU A 398 4.53 27.83 -47.03
CA LEU A 398 3.32 28.35 -47.63
C LEU A 398 3.75 29.41 -48.64
N PRO A 399 3.21 29.40 -49.86
CA PRO A 399 3.53 30.41 -50.86
C PRO A 399 3.30 31.81 -50.26
N GLN A 400 4.22 32.75 -50.50
CA GLN A 400 4.00 34.14 -50.08
C GLN A 400 2.94 34.78 -51.00
N GLY A 401 1.76 35.09 -50.47
CA GLY A 401 0.63 35.68 -51.19
C GLY A 401 -0.70 34.94 -50.95
N ASP A 402 -1.75 35.27 -51.71
CA ASP A 402 -2.98 34.48 -51.75
C ASP A 402 -2.69 33.13 -52.41
N PHE A 403 -2.92 32.03 -51.70
CA PHE A 403 -2.76 30.67 -52.24
C PHE A 403 -4.04 29.86 -52.10
N SER A 404 -4.32 29.03 -53.10
CA SER A 404 -5.44 28.10 -53.02
C SER A 404 -5.04 26.87 -52.21
N LEU A 405 -6.01 26.29 -51.50
CA LEU A 405 -5.81 25.05 -50.73
C LEU A 405 -5.36 23.89 -51.64
N GLU A 406 -5.79 23.91 -52.90
CA GLU A 406 -5.37 22.95 -53.93
C GLU A 406 -3.89 23.10 -54.31
N ALA A 407 -3.32 24.30 -54.27
CA ALA A 407 -1.90 24.53 -54.56
C ALA A 407 -0.99 23.97 -53.46
N VAL A 408 -1.38 24.16 -52.19
CA VAL A 408 -0.67 23.59 -51.03
C VAL A 408 -0.77 22.06 -51.03
N GLU A 409 -1.95 21.52 -51.32
CA GLU A 409 -2.16 20.07 -51.45
C GLU A 409 -1.30 19.48 -52.58
N LYS A 410 -1.23 20.16 -53.73
CA LYS A 410 -0.40 19.75 -54.87
C LYS A 410 1.09 19.68 -54.51
N GLN A 411 1.59 20.69 -53.81
CA GLN A 411 2.99 20.75 -53.40
C GLN A 411 3.34 19.65 -52.39
N ALA A 412 2.49 19.43 -51.40
CA ALA A 412 2.67 18.36 -50.41
C ALA A 412 2.69 16.96 -51.06
N ILE A 413 1.83 16.73 -52.06
CA ILE A 413 1.79 15.46 -52.79
C ILE A 413 3.04 15.26 -53.66
N LEU A 414 3.53 16.30 -54.32
CA LEU A 414 4.75 16.23 -55.13
C LEU A 414 5.99 15.96 -54.27
N GLU A 415 6.12 16.65 -53.14
CA GLU A 415 7.22 16.43 -52.19
C GLU A 415 7.19 15.03 -51.57
N ALA A 416 6.00 14.51 -51.26
CA ALA A 416 5.86 13.14 -50.77
C ALA A 416 6.20 12.08 -51.84
N LEU A 417 5.94 12.36 -53.13
CA LEU A 417 6.33 11.49 -54.23
C LEU A 417 7.84 11.52 -54.48
N GLU A 418 8.47 12.68 -54.37
CA GLU A 418 9.92 12.86 -54.51
C GLU A 418 10.66 12.15 -53.38
N ARG A 419 10.24 12.34 -52.12
CA ARG A 419 10.80 11.62 -50.95
C ARG A 419 10.56 10.11 -50.98
N ALA A 420 9.56 9.66 -51.73
CA ALA A 420 9.25 8.25 -51.92
C ALA A 420 9.81 7.66 -53.22
N ASP A 421 10.67 8.40 -53.94
CA ASP A 421 11.28 7.98 -55.21
C ASP A 421 10.24 7.47 -56.24
N GLY A 422 9.11 8.17 -56.33
CA GLY A 422 7.99 7.84 -57.22
C GLY A 422 7.07 6.70 -56.74
N ASN A 423 7.36 6.07 -55.60
CA ASN A 423 6.53 4.99 -55.06
C ASN A 423 5.23 5.52 -54.42
N ARG A 424 4.12 5.42 -55.17
CA ARG A 424 2.79 5.90 -54.74
C ARG A 424 2.28 5.28 -53.44
N SER A 425 2.63 4.02 -53.14
CA SER A 425 2.19 3.38 -51.89
C SER A 425 2.95 3.93 -50.68
N GLN A 426 4.23 4.25 -50.86
CA GLN A 426 5.09 4.82 -49.83
C GLN A 426 4.78 6.31 -49.62
N ALA A 427 4.53 7.06 -50.70
CA ALA A 427 4.05 8.45 -50.63
C ALA A 427 2.72 8.59 -49.87
N ALA A 428 1.78 7.66 -50.09
CA ALA A 428 0.50 7.65 -49.37
C ALA A 428 0.69 7.43 -47.85
N ARG A 429 1.65 6.56 -47.47
CA ARG A 429 2.02 6.35 -46.06
C ARG A 429 2.67 7.59 -45.45
N LEU A 430 3.58 8.27 -46.17
CA LEU A 430 4.19 9.52 -45.71
C LEU A 430 3.15 10.61 -45.45
N LEU A 431 2.13 10.69 -46.32
CA LEU A 431 1.00 11.62 -46.18
C LEU A 431 -0.09 11.15 -45.21
N LYS A 432 0.04 9.96 -44.60
CA LYS A 432 -0.95 9.35 -43.71
C LYS A 432 -2.36 9.24 -44.33
N ILE A 433 -2.44 9.02 -45.64
CA ILE A 433 -3.72 8.81 -46.34
C ILE A 433 -3.78 7.42 -47.00
N PRO A 434 -4.98 6.84 -47.17
CA PRO A 434 -5.12 5.61 -47.93
C PRO A 434 -4.65 5.77 -49.39
N ARG A 435 -4.01 4.75 -49.96
CA ARG A 435 -3.49 4.78 -51.35
C ARG A 435 -4.53 5.20 -52.38
N HIS A 436 -5.78 4.78 -52.23
CA HIS A 436 -6.86 5.14 -53.15
C HIS A 436 -7.19 6.65 -53.10
N VAL A 437 -7.05 7.29 -51.94
CA VAL A 437 -7.23 8.75 -51.77
C VAL A 437 -6.11 9.49 -52.49
N LEU A 438 -4.85 9.05 -52.33
CA LEU A 438 -3.73 9.65 -53.06
C LEU A 438 -3.93 9.57 -54.59
N LEU A 439 -4.35 8.41 -55.11
CA LEU A 439 -4.60 8.23 -56.54
C LEU A 439 -5.72 9.14 -57.06
N TYR A 440 -6.79 9.30 -56.28
CA TYR A 440 -7.87 10.23 -56.60
C TYR A 440 -7.37 11.68 -56.64
N ARG A 441 -6.56 12.10 -55.66
CA ARG A 441 -5.99 13.46 -55.60
C ARG A 441 -5.01 13.73 -56.74
N LEU A 442 -4.16 12.76 -57.11
CA LEU A 442 -3.25 12.88 -58.26
C LEU A 442 -3.99 13.15 -59.57
N LYS A 443 -5.11 12.45 -59.79
CA LYS A 443 -5.96 12.63 -60.97
C LYS A 443 -6.69 13.98 -60.94
N LYS A 444 -7.19 14.39 -59.76
CA LYS A 444 -7.89 15.67 -59.58
C LYS A 444 -6.95 16.88 -59.80
N LEU A 445 -5.68 16.76 -59.39
CA LEU A 445 -4.67 17.84 -59.46
C LEU A 445 -3.85 17.84 -60.77
N GLY A 446 -4.15 16.92 -61.70
CA GLY A 446 -3.50 16.81 -63.00
C GLY A 446 -2.02 16.47 -62.95
N ILE A 447 -1.58 15.73 -61.93
CA ILE A 447 -0.17 15.28 -61.78
C ILE A 447 0.08 13.97 -62.57
N VAL A 448 -0.98 13.19 -62.83
CA VAL A 448 -0.95 11.91 -63.58
C VAL A 448 -2.17 11.77 -64.46
#